data_AF-A0A023PN09-F1
#
_entry.id   AF-A0A023PN09-F1
#
_cell.length_a   1.000
_cell.length_b   1.000
_cell.length_c   1.000
_cell.angle_alpha   90.00
_cell.angle_beta   90.00
_cell.angle_gamma   90.00
#
_symmetry.space_group_name_H-M   'P 1'
#
loop_
_entity.id
_entity.type
_entity.pdbx_description
1 polymer ?
#
loop_
_entity_poly.entity_id
_entity_poly.type
_entity_poly.pdbx_seq_one_letter_code
_entity_poly.pdbx_strand_id
1 'polypeptide(L)'
;KRLSRLYPEELTEHFVYLPEVTLEQLGDHAVMQAWLAKLQERLNSSQKSGLAYNASLREDKERNVWLPEVEITSHGLASYITFNRDFFGSNDYRTVVNIGAKLSSLLGEGAYVQRGERRKAIVEFKEGLDWLMNETTKRHTIQRYKGLGEMNPDQLWETTMDPTVRRMLKVTIEDAIAADQIFNTLMGDAVEPRREFIESNALSVSNLDF
;
A
#
# COMPACT_ATOMS: atom_id res chain seq x y z
N LYS A 1 1.46 -2.31 1.26
CA LYS A 1 2.69 -1.87 0.54
C LYS A 1 3.69 -2.97 0.10
N ARG A 2 4.17 -3.92 0.93
CA ARG A 2 5.10 -4.96 0.39
C ARG A 2 4.40 -5.89 -0.61
N LEU A 3 3.20 -6.37 -0.27
CA LEU A 3 2.38 -7.22 -1.12
C LEU A 3 1.81 -6.51 -2.36
N SER A 4 1.81 -5.17 -2.40
CA SER A 4 1.17 -4.41 -3.49
C SER A 4 1.87 -4.57 -4.84
N ARG A 5 3.06 -5.17 -4.87
CA ARG A 5 3.74 -5.57 -6.11
C ARG A 5 3.14 -6.81 -6.77
N LEU A 6 2.51 -7.68 -5.98
CA LEU A 6 1.96 -8.97 -6.42
C LEU A 6 0.43 -8.98 -6.40
N TYR A 7 -0.17 -8.31 -5.42
CA TYR A 7 -1.61 -8.25 -5.20
C TYR A 7 -2.05 -6.80 -5.01
N PRO A 8 -3.01 -6.27 -5.79
CA PRO A 8 -3.50 -4.91 -5.64
C PRO A 8 -3.99 -4.63 -4.23
N GLU A 9 -3.62 -3.44 -3.73
CA GLU A 9 -3.94 -3.01 -2.39
C GLU A 9 -5.46 -2.96 -2.19
N GLU A 10 -6.18 -2.51 -3.22
CA GLU A 10 -7.64 -2.41 -3.26
C GLU A 10 -8.34 -3.74 -2.98
N LEU A 11 -7.75 -4.87 -3.39
CA LEU A 11 -8.30 -6.19 -3.08
C LEU A 11 -7.90 -6.64 -1.67
N THR A 12 -6.61 -6.53 -1.33
CA THR A 12 -6.07 -7.06 -0.07
C THR A 12 -6.60 -6.33 1.17
N GLU A 13 -7.01 -5.07 1.06
CA GLU A 13 -7.61 -4.31 2.17
C GLU A 13 -8.90 -4.94 2.69
N HIS A 14 -9.67 -5.62 1.83
CA HIS A 14 -10.91 -6.27 2.25
C HIS A 14 -10.68 -7.50 3.13
N PHE A 15 -9.51 -8.16 3.02
CA PHE A 15 -9.21 -9.39 3.75
C PHE A 15 -9.13 -9.19 5.27
N VAL A 16 -8.88 -7.96 5.73
CA VAL A 16 -8.91 -7.60 7.16
C VAL A 16 -10.29 -7.85 7.77
N TYR A 17 -11.36 -7.77 6.97
CA TYR A 17 -12.74 -7.88 7.44
C TYR A 17 -13.39 -9.22 7.07
N LEU A 18 -12.64 -10.12 6.45
CA LEU A 18 -13.11 -11.45 6.06
C LEU A 18 -12.65 -12.49 7.10
N PRO A 19 -13.40 -13.60 7.23
CA PRO A 19 -12.97 -14.69 8.10
C PRO A 19 -11.66 -15.32 7.58
N GLU A 20 -10.87 -15.85 8.51
CA GLU A 20 -9.66 -16.60 8.21
C GLU A 20 -9.98 -17.81 7.32
N VAL A 21 -9.09 -18.05 6.35
CA VAL A 21 -9.07 -19.24 5.51
C VAL A 21 -7.77 -19.97 5.81
N THR A 22 -7.90 -21.16 6.38
CA THR A 22 -6.79 -22.08 6.59
C THR A 22 -6.48 -22.85 5.32
N LEU A 23 -5.26 -23.42 5.22
CA LEU A 23 -4.85 -24.20 4.05
C LEU A 23 -5.72 -25.45 3.82
N GLU A 24 -6.30 -26.00 4.88
CA GLU A 24 -7.21 -27.16 4.81
C GLU A 24 -8.56 -26.77 4.21
N GLN A 25 -9.08 -25.60 4.57
CA GLN A 25 -10.35 -25.09 4.05
C GLN A 25 -10.32 -24.80 2.55
N LEU A 26 -9.14 -24.57 1.97
CA LEU A 26 -8.99 -24.44 0.51
C LEU A 26 -9.44 -25.71 -0.24
N GLY A 27 -9.43 -26.89 0.40
CA GLY A 27 -9.93 -28.13 -0.20
C GLY A 27 -11.46 -28.25 -0.21
N ASP A 28 -12.17 -27.42 0.57
CA ASP A 28 -13.62 -27.48 0.70
C ASP A 28 -14.30 -26.41 -0.16
N HIS A 29 -14.91 -26.86 -1.27
CA HIS A 29 -15.65 -25.99 -2.19
C HIS A 29 -16.76 -25.19 -1.48
N ALA A 30 -17.50 -25.81 -0.56
CA ALA A 30 -18.64 -25.15 0.08
C ALA A 30 -18.18 -24.03 1.01
N VAL A 31 -17.10 -24.27 1.77
CA VAL A 31 -16.47 -23.25 2.62
C VAL A 31 -15.92 -22.10 1.77
N MET A 32 -15.19 -22.41 0.71
CA MET A 32 -14.61 -21.40 -0.18
C MET A 32 -15.69 -20.61 -0.93
N GLN A 33 -16.80 -21.24 -1.33
CA GLN A 33 -17.91 -20.55 -1.98
C GLN A 33 -18.61 -19.58 -1.02
N ALA A 34 -18.81 -19.97 0.24
CA ALA A 34 -19.36 -19.09 1.27
C ALA A 34 -18.43 -17.92 1.60
N TRP A 35 -17.11 -18.16 1.61
CA TRP A 35 -16.11 -17.11 1.77
C TRP A 35 -16.09 -16.14 0.58
N LEU A 36 -16.12 -16.66 -0.64
CA LEU A 36 -16.16 -15.89 -1.88
C LEU A 36 -17.38 -14.96 -1.94
N ALA A 37 -18.55 -15.44 -1.50
CA ALA A 37 -19.76 -14.61 -1.44
C ALA A 37 -19.57 -13.37 -0.56
N LYS A 38 -18.92 -13.51 0.60
CA LYS A 38 -18.59 -12.39 1.50
C LYS A 38 -17.57 -11.44 0.86
N LEU A 39 -16.57 -11.98 0.17
CA LEU A 39 -15.61 -11.16 -0.57
C LEU A 39 -16.31 -10.35 -1.68
N GLN A 40 -17.18 -10.98 -2.47
CA GLN A 40 -17.93 -10.31 -3.55
C GLN A 40 -18.82 -9.20 -3.00
N GLU A 41 -19.52 -9.42 -1.89
CA GLU A 41 -20.36 -8.40 -1.25
C GLU A 41 -19.54 -7.16 -0.87
N ARG A 42 -18.35 -7.36 -0.30
CA ARG A 42 -17.44 -6.26 0.04
C ARG A 42 -16.88 -5.57 -1.21
N LEU A 43 -16.49 -6.32 -2.23
CA LEU A 43 -15.99 -5.74 -3.48
C LEU A 43 -17.06 -4.92 -4.20
N ASN A 44 -18.33 -5.32 -4.15
CA ASN A 44 -19.45 -4.55 -4.68
C ASN A 44 -19.58 -3.18 -4.01
N SER A 45 -19.37 -3.10 -2.69
CA SER A 45 -19.40 -1.81 -1.96
C SER A 45 -18.25 -0.87 -2.33
N SER A 46 -17.16 -1.42 -2.90
CA SER A 46 -16.00 -0.66 -3.36
C SER A 46 -16.01 -0.37 -4.88
N GLN A 47 -17.05 -0.78 -5.60
CA GLN A 47 -17.16 -0.46 -7.03
C GLN A 47 -17.27 1.04 -7.25
N LYS A 48 -16.50 1.54 -8.22
CA LYS A 48 -16.49 2.94 -8.65
C LYS A 48 -16.83 3.01 -10.13
N SER A 49 -17.23 4.18 -10.61
CA SER A 49 -17.48 4.38 -12.04
C SER A 49 -16.25 3.98 -12.86
N GLY A 50 -16.40 2.96 -13.71
CA GLY A 50 -15.33 2.42 -14.57
C GLY A 50 -14.47 1.30 -13.99
N LEU A 51 -14.71 0.88 -12.73
CA LEU A 51 -14.03 -0.23 -12.05
C LEU A 51 -15.05 -1.24 -11.54
N ALA A 52 -15.04 -2.45 -12.11
CA ALA A 52 -15.87 -3.57 -11.69
C ALA A 52 -15.03 -4.73 -11.19
N TYR A 53 -15.56 -5.46 -10.20
CA TYR A 53 -14.91 -6.61 -9.60
C TYR A 53 -15.84 -7.81 -9.66
N ASN A 54 -15.32 -8.93 -10.15
CA ASN A 54 -16.03 -10.20 -10.19
C ASN A 54 -15.14 -11.30 -9.60
N ALA A 55 -15.60 -11.89 -8.50
CA ALA A 55 -14.88 -12.93 -7.78
C ALA A 55 -15.45 -14.30 -8.15
N SER A 56 -14.57 -15.23 -8.51
CA SER A 56 -14.89 -16.61 -8.87
C SER A 56 -13.96 -17.58 -8.16
N LEU A 57 -14.32 -18.87 -8.12
CA LEU A 57 -13.43 -19.93 -7.65
C LEU A 57 -12.77 -20.62 -8.83
N ARG A 58 -11.46 -20.76 -8.74
CA ARG A 58 -10.64 -21.54 -9.66
C ARG A 58 -10.21 -22.84 -9.01
N GLU A 59 -10.53 -23.95 -9.65
CA GLU A 59 -10.10 -25.28 -9.23
C GLU A 59 -8.63 -25.53 -9.63
N ASP A 60 -7.77 -25.84 -8.66
CA ASP A 60 -6.47 -26.47 -8.88
C ASP A 60 -6.62 -27.98 -8.72
N LYS A 61 -6.74 -28.67 -9.86
CA LYS A 61 -6.95 -30.12 -9.94
C LYS A 61 -5.76 -30.96 -9.47
N GLU A 62 -4.54 -30.40 -9.49
CA GLU A 62 -3.36 -31.14 -9.03
C GLU A 62 -3.36 -31.27 -7.51
N ARG A 63 -3.85 -30.24 -6.82
CA ARG A 63 -3.85 -30.15 -5.36
C ARG A 63 -5.24 -30.34 -4.74
N ASN A 64 -6.28 -30.48 -5.55
CA ASN A 64 -7.69 -30.53 -5.14
C ASN A 64 -8.08 -29.36 -4.22
N VAL A 65 -7.73 -28.13 -4.63
CA VAL A 65 -8.06 -26.91 -3.89
C VAL A 65 -8.82 -25.91 -4.75
N TRP A 66 -9.61 -25.07 -4.09
CA TRP A 66 -10.43 -24.02 -4.68
C TRP A 66 -9.85 -22.66 -4.29
N LEU A 67 -9.26 -21.97 -5.27
CA LEU A 67 -8.58 -20.70 -5.07
C LEU A 67 -9.49 -19.54 -5.49
N PRO A 68 -9.63 -18.48 -4.69
CA PRO A 68 -10.39 -17.32 -5.09
C PRO A 68 -9.60 -16.54 -6.16
N GLU A 69 -10.28 -16.25 -7.26
CA GLU A 69 -9.79 -15.44 -8.36
C GLU A 69 -10.68 -14.22 -8.52
N VAL A 70 -10.07 -13.04 -8.63
CA VAL A 70 -10.79 -11.78 -8.84
C VAL A 70 -10.45 -11.25 -10.22
N GLU A 71 -11.47 -11.11 -11.04
CA GLU A 71 -11.45 -10.34 -12.28
C GLU A 71 -11.67 -8.87 -11.94
N ILE A 72 -10.71 -8.03 -12.34
CA ILE A 72 -10.77 -6.58 -12.24
C ILE A 72 -10.96 -6.04 -13.66
N THR A 73 -12.13 -5.44 -13.92
CA THR A 73 -12.42 -4.75 -15.17
C THR A 73 -12.19 -3.25 -14.97
N SER A 74 -11.17 -2.71 -15.63
CA SER A 74 -10.86 -1.27 -15.63
C SER A 74 -10.82 -0.76 -17.06
N HIS A 75 -11.64 0.26 -17.39
CA HIS A 75 -11.70 0.87 -18.72
C HIS A 75 -11.82 -0.12 -19.89
N GLY A 76 -12.53 -1.24 -19.68
CA GLY A 76 -12.75 -2.29 -20.70
C GLY A 76 -11.63 -3.34 -20.81
N LEU A 77 -10.56 -3.22 -20.02
CA LEU A 77 -9.52 -4.24 -19.90
C LEU A 77 -9.78 -5.08 -18.65
N ALA A 78 -9.84 -6.39 -18.82
CA ALA A 78 -9.96 -7.36 -17.73
C ALA A 78 -8.56 -7.86 -17.32
N SER A 79 -8.30 -7.85 -16.02
CA SER A 79 -7.12 -8.46 -15.42
C SER A 79 -7.55 -9.43 -14.32
N TYR A 80 -6.82 -10.51 -14.14
CA TYR A 80 -7.20 -11.60 -13.25
C TYR A 80 -6.15 -11.79 -12.17
N ILE A 81 -6.61 -11.96 -10.94
CA ILE A 81 -5.73 -12.13 -9.78
C ILE A 81 -6.20 -13.30 -8.95
N THR A 82 -5.39 -14.35 -8.95
CA THR A 82 -5.63 -15.56 -8.17
C THR A 82 -4.89 -15.47 -6.84
N PHE A 83 -5.61 -15.57 -5.73
CA PHE A 83 -5.01 -15.72 -4.40
C PHE A 83 -4.68 -17.19 -4.17
N ASN A 84 -3.42 -17.54 -4.37
CA ASN A 84 -2.97 -18.91 -4.35
C ASN A 84 -2.72 -19.44 -2.92
N ARG A 85 -2.37 -20.71 -2.82
CA ARG A 85 -2.05 -21.36 -1.54
C ARG A 85 -0.90 -20.66 -0.79
N ASP A 86 0.10 -20.15 -1.51
CA ASP A 86 1.24 -19.46 -0.91
C ASP A 86 0.81 -18.14 -0.24
N PHE A 87 -0.16 -17.43 -0.82
CA PHE A 87 -0.77 -16.26 -0.21
C PHE A 87 -1.39 -16.60 1.14
N PHE A 88 -2.29 -17.60 1.19
CA PHE A 88 -2.93 -18.03 2.44
C PHE A 88 -1.96 -18.67 3.45
N GLY A 89 -0.86 -19.25 2.97
CA GLY A 89 0.23 -19.76 3.82
C GLY A 89 1.22 -18.69 4.30
N SER A 90 1.15 -17.47 3.75
CA SER A 90 2.15 -16.43 4.00
C SER A 90 2.03 -15.81 5.39
N ASN A 91 3.16 -15.32 5.91
CA ASN A 91 3.16 -14.55 7.15
C ASN A 91 2.42 -13.21 7.02
N ASP A 92 2.33 -12.67 5.79
CA ASP A 92 1.61 -11.43 5.53
C ASP A 92 0.11 -11.64 5.70
N TYR A 93 -0.45 -12.72 5.13
CA TYR A 93 -1.86 -13.07 5.33
C TYR A 93 -2.18 -13.31 6.81
N ARG A 94 -1.33 -14.05 7.52
CA ARG A 94 -1.47 -14.25 8.97
C ARG A 94 -1.51 -12.93 9.74
N THR A 95 -0.69 -11.96 9.33
CA THR A 95 -0.69 -10.62 9.95
C THR A 95 -1.99 -9.88 9.68
N VAL A 96 -2.53 -9.96 8.46
CA VAL A 96 -3.82 -9.37 8.08
C VAL A 96 -4.96 -9.95 8.91
N VAL A 97 -5.03 -11.28 9.03
CA VAL A 97 -6.05 -11.97 9.84
C VAL A 97 -5.95 -11.58 11.32
N ASN A 98 -4.74 -11.55 11.87
CA ASN A 98 -4.51 -11.15 13.26
C ASN A 98 -4.96 -9.71 13.54
N ILE A 99 -4.74 -8.79 12.58
CA ILE A 99 -5.24 -7.42 12.69
C ILE A 99 -6.76 -7.41 12.58
N GLY A 100 -7.34 -8.15 11.63
CA GLY A 100 -8.78 -8.28 11.46
C GLY A 100 -9.50 -8.76 12.72
N ALA A 101 -8.98 -9.81 13.35
CA ALA A 101 -9.51 -10.35 14.61
C ALA A 101 -9.46 -9.34 15.76
N LYS A 102 -8.42 -8.50 15.82
CA LYS A 102 -8.34 -7.41 16.81
C LYS A 102 -9.37 -6.32 16.49
N LEU A 103 -9.47 -5.90 15.24
CA LEU A 103 -10.35 -4.80 14.83
C LEU A 103 -11.84 -5.17 14.95
N SER A 104 -12.23 -6.38 14.60
CA SER A 104 -13.63 -6.84 14.69
C SER A 104 -14.15 -6.83 16.13
N SER A 105 -13.28 -6.99 17.12
CA SER A 105 -13.64 -6.92 18.54
C SER A 105 -13.79 -5.49 19.08
N LEU A 106 -13.28 -4.48 18.37
CA LEU A 106 -13.18 -3.11 18.87
C LEU A 106 -14.32 -2.20 18.43
N LEU A 107 -14.97 -2.49 17.30
CA LEU A 107 -16.06 -1.67 16.75
C LEU A 107 -17.41 -2.36 16.94
N GLY A 108 -18.26 -1.75 17.76
CA GLY A 108 -19.66 -2.16 17.96
C GLY A 108 -20.65 -1.25 17.23
N GLU A 109 -21.94 -1.60 17.30
CA GLU A 109 -23.01 -0.76 16.75
C GLU A 109 -23.01 0.63 17.38
N GLY A 110 -23.08 1.67 16.54
CA GLY A 110 -23.05 3.07 16.99
C GLY A 110 -21.65 3.63 17.26
N ALA A 111 -20.59 2.95 16.81
CA ALA A 111 -19.23 3.47 16.91
C ALA A 111 -19.09 4.86 16.26
N TYR A 112 -18.37 5.75 16.93
CA TYR A 112 -18.06 7.08 16.42
C TYR A 112 -16.63 7.46 16.74
N VAL A 113 -16.06 8.32 15.91
CA VAL A 113 -14.79 8.98 16.15
C VAL A 113 -15.04 10.44 16.51
N GLN A 114 -14.32 10.93 17.52
CA GLN A 114 -14.43 12.31 18.00
C GLN A 114 -13.06 12.97 18.06
N ARG A 115 -12.99 14.21 17.57
CA ARG A 115 -11.83 15.08 17.77
C ARG A 115 -12.29 16.48 18.14
N GLY A 116 -12.00 16.89 19.38
CA GLY A 116 -12.55 18.12 19.94
C GLY A 116 -14.08 18.10 19.90
N GLU A 117 -14.66 19.10 19.24
CA GLU A 117 -16.13 19.26 19.13
C GLU A 117 -16.74 18.46 17.97
N ARG A 118 -15.94 17.98 17.02
CA ARG A 118 -16.44 17.27 15.83
C ARG A 118 -16.56 15.78 16.10
N ARG A 119 -17.67 15.19 15.68
CA ARG A 119 -17.96 13.75 15.76
C ARG A 119 -18.39 13.22 14.39
N LYS A 120 -17.99 11.99 14.09
CA LYS A 120 -18.44 11.25 12.90
C LYS A 120 -18.74 9.81 13.29
N ALA A 121 -19.94 9.33 12.97
CA ALA A 121 -20.26 7.90 13.08
C ALA A 121 -19.46 7.11 12.05
N ILE A 122 -18.93 5.96 12.43
CA ILE A 122 -18.10 5.11 11.57
C ILE A 122 -18.57 3.67 11.63
N VAL A 123 -18.46 2.98 10.51
CA VAL A 123 -18.70 1.53 10.43
C VAL A 123 -17.37 0.78 10.38
N GLU A 124 -16.36 1.38 9.73
CA GLU A 124 -15.04 0.77 9.55
C GLU A 124 -13.94 1.57 10.26
N PHE A 125 -12.92 0.85 10.74
CA PHE A 125 -11.79 1.48 11.43
C PHE A 125 -11.01 2.40 10.50
N LYS A 126 -10.81 1.98 9.24
CA LYS A 126 -10.12 2.78 8.21
C LYS A 126 -10.81 4.12 7.99
N GLU A 127 -12.15 4.15 7.93
CA GLU A 127 -12.92 5.37 7.77
C GLU A 127 -12.67 6.37 8.92
N GLY A 128 -12.61 5.88 10.16
CA GLY A 128 -12.30 6.69 11.34
C GLY A 128 -10.88 7.25 11.30
N LEU A 129 -9.91 6.42 10.91
CA LEU A 129 -8.51 6.83 10.78
C LEU A 129 -8.34 7.89 9.68
N ASP A 130 -8.90 7.66 8.49
CA ASP A 130 -8.84 8.60 7.37
C ASP A 130 -9.50 9.93 7.73
N TRP A 131 -10.62 9.89 8.46
CA TRP A 131 -11.28 11.10 8.95
C TRP A 131 -10.39 11.87 9.94
N LEU A 132 -9.78 11.18 10.91
CA LEU A 132 -8.87 11.81 11.87
C LEU A 132 -7.68 12.45 11.18
N MET A 133 -7.02 11.73 10.26
CA MET A 133 -5.89 12.22 9.50
C MET A 133 -6.28 13.47 8.70
N ASN A 134 -7.40 13.43 7.98
CA ASN A 134 -7.89 14.58 7.22
C ASN A 134 -8.20 15.79 8.11
N GLU A 135 -8.84 15.58 9.26
CA GLU A 135 -9.08 16.67 10.21
C GLU A 135 -7.77 17.27 10.73
N THR A 136 -6.68 16.49 10.87
CA THR A 136 -5.39 17.01 11.34
C THR A 136 -4.70 17.85 10.29
N THR A 137 -4.72 17.41 9.04
CA THR A 137 -4.03 18.09 7.93
C THR A 137 -4.74 19.36 7.49
N LYS A 138 -6.08 19.45 7.59
CA LYS A 138 -6.88 20.62 7.17
C LYS A 138 -6.43 21.98 7.72
N ARG A 139 -5.75 22.02 8.86
CA ARG A 139 -5.31 23.27 9.51
C ARG A 139 -3.86 23.65 9.22
N HIS A 140 -3.09 22.75 8.60
CA HIS A 140 -1.66 22.94 8.42
C HIS A 140 -1.34 23.02 6.93
N THR A 141 -0.66 24.09 6.54
CA THR A 141 -0.03 24.16 5.22
C THR A 141 1.33 23.51 5.32
N ILE A 142 1.57 22.49 4.50
CA ILE A 142 2.85 21.79 4.43
C ILE A 142 3.63 22.38 3.26
N GLN A 143 4.78 22.99 3.53
CA GLN A 143 5.71 23.44 2.50
C GLN A 143 6.89 22.47 2.43
N ARG A 144 7.16 21.95 1.24
CA ARG A 144 8.32 21.10 0.95
C ARG A 144 9.36 21.93 0.21
N TYR A 145 10.52 22.14 0.85
CA TYR A 145 11.65 22.81 0.23
C TYR A 145 12.35 21.87 -0.77
N LYS A 146 12.34 22.21 -2.06
CA LYS A 146 13.01 21.41 -3.11
C LYS A 146 14.44 21.89 -3.37
N GLY A 147 14.75 23.14 -3.05
CA GLY A 147 16.09 23.71 -3.10
C GLY A 147 16.41 24.64 -1.92
N LEU A 148 17.70 24.87 -1.67
CA LEU A 148 18.16 25.77 -0.61
C LEU A 148 17.71 27.22 -0.84
N GLY A 149 17.53 27.64 -2.10
CA GLY A 149 17.08 28.99 -2.45
C GLY A 149 15.60 29.28 -2.20
N GLU A 150 14.81 28.27 -1.79
CA GLU A 150 13.41 28.46 -1.38
C GLU A 150 13.29 28.93 0.09
N MET A 151 14.40 28.93 0.83
CA MET A 151 14.47 29.36 2.23
C MET A 151 14.99 30.79 2.33
N ASN A 152 14.45 31.55 3.28
CA ASN A 152 15.05 32.82 3.67
C ASN A 152 16.40 32.56 4.38
N PRO A 153 17.37 33.51 4.34
CA PRO A 153 18.69 33.32 4.98
C PRO A 153 18.63 32.93 6.45
N ASP A 154 17.73 33.53 7.24
CA ASP A 154 17.56 33.22 8.66
C ASP A 154 17.08 31.78 8.87
N GLN A 155 16.13 31.31 8.03
CA GLN A 155 15.64 29.93 8.08
C GLN A 155 16.74 28.93 7.73
N LEU A 156 17.57 29.23 6.71
CA LEU A 156 18.69 28.37 6.33
C LEU A 156 19.70 28.26 7.47
N TRP A 157 20.00 29.38 8.14
CA TRP A 157 20.87 29.39 9.30
C TRP A 157 20.31 28.53 10.44
N GLU A 158 19.08 28.81 10.87
CA GLU A 158 18.41 28.14 11.99
C GLU A 158 18.17 26.65 11.76
N THR A 159 17.94 26.22 10.52
CA THR A 159 17.62 24.82 10.23
C THR A 159 18.83 23.98 9.84
N THR A 160 19.82 24.59 9.16
CA THR A 160 20.87 23.85 8.46
C THR A 160 22.29 24.21 8.91
N MET A 161 22.56 25.45 9.32
CA MET A 161 23.94 25.90 9.60
C MET A 161 24.29 25.96 11.08
N ASP A 162 23.33 26.25 11.97
CA ASP A 162 23.55 26.39 13.40
C ASP A 162 24.10 25.07 14.01
N PRO A 163 25.31 25.10 14.61
CA PRO A 163 25.94 23.93 15.21
C PRO A 163 25.12 23.21 16.28
N THR A 164 24.16 23.89 16.93
CA THR A 164 23.36 23.34 18.03
C THR A 164 22.20 22.47 17.54
N VAL A 165 21.71 22.70 16.32
CA VAL A 165 20.51 22.05 15.75
C VAL A 165 20.76 21.33 14.43
N ARG A 166 21.85 21.67 13.71
CA ARG A 166 22.17 21.06 12.42
C ARG A 166 22.37 19.55 12.52
N ARG A 167 21.98 18.85 11.47
CA ARG A 167 22.25 17.42 11.27
C ARG A 167 23.30 17.25 10.18
N MET A 168 24.50 16.83 10.54
CA MET A 168 25.57 16.54 9.58
C MET A 168 25.63 15.05 9.27
N LEU A 169 25.89 14.73 8.00
CA LEU A 169 26.20 13.37 7.55
C LEU A 169 27.71 13.25 7.33
N LYS A 170 28.34 12.19 7.85
CA LYS A 170 29.75 11.90 7.62
C LYS A 170 29.88 10.95 6.43
N VAL A 171 30.61 11.38 5.40
CA VAL A 171 30.86 10.60 4.17
C VAL A 171 31.98 9.59 4.41
N THR A 172 31.81 8.36 3.92
CA THR A 172 32.83 7.31 3.95
C THR A 172 33.50 7.11 2.58
N ILE A 173 34.53 6.25 2.52
CA ILE A 173 35.22 5.94 1.27
C ILE A 173 34.26 5.19 0.33
N GLU A 174 33.42 4.33 0.88
CA GLU A 174 32.40 3.58 0.13
C GLU A 174 31.40 4.51 -0.55
N ASP A 175 30.97 5.58 0.12
CA ASP A 175 30.09 6.60 -0.46
C ASP A 175 30.76 7.31 -1.65
N ALA A 176 32.06 7.61 -1.53
CA ALA A 176 32.82 8.27 -2.60
C ALA A 176 32.96 7.35 -3.84
N ILE A 177 33.22 6.05 -3.62
CA ILE A 177 33.27 5.05 -4.70
C ILE A 177 31.89 4.92 -5.36
N ALA A 178 30.82 4.85 -4.58
CA ALA A 178 29.46 4.76 -5.11
C ALA A 178 29.08 6.00 -5.93
N ALA A 179 29.48 7.20 -5.47
CA ALA A 179 29.25 8.44 -6.20
C ALA A 179 30.00 8.46 -7.54
N ASP A 180 31.26 8.03 -7.57
CA ASP A 180 32.07 7.94 -8.81
C ASP A 180 31.47 6.92 -9.80
N GLN A 181 31.00 5.76 -9.31
CA GLN A 181 30.30 4.78 -10.13
C GLN A 181 29.04 5.37 -10.77
N ILE A 182 28.18 6.01 -9.99
CA ILE A 182 26.96 6.67 -10.50
C ILE A 182 27.32 7.76 -11.51
N PHE A 183 28.34 8.56 -11.23
CA PHE A 183 28.81 9.59 -12.15
C PHE A 183 29.27 8.98 -13.48
N ASN A 184 30.09 7.94 -13.45
CA ASN A 184 30.56 7.25 -14.65
C ASN A 184 29.42 6.57 -15.42
N THR A 185 28.45 5.97 -14.74
CA THR A 185 27.26 5.40 -15.39
C THR A 185 26.41 6.45 -16.09
N LEU A 186 26.20 7.62 -15.45
CA LEU A 186 25.32 8.66 -15.98
C LEU A 186 26.00 9.60 -16.99
N MET A 187 27.29 9.87 -16.80
CA MET A 187 28.05 10.85 -17.59
C MET A 187 29.14 10.22 -18.47
N GLY A 188 29.41 8.92 -18.33
CA GLY A 188 30.39 8.22 -19.17
C GLY A 188 29.88 7.93 -20.58
N ASP A 189 30.79 7.48 -21.45
CA ASP A 189 30.52 7.33 -22.89
C ASP A 189 29.59 6.16 -23.25
N ALA A 190 29.45 5.19 -22.34
CA ALA A 190 28.63 4.00 -22.56
C ALA A 190 27.14 4.30 -22.42
N VAL A 191 26.40 4.18 -23.52
CA VAL A 191 24.97 4.50 -23.58
C VAL A 191 24.10 3.41 -22.92
N GLU A 192 24.45 2.13 -23.07
CA GLU A 192 23.65 1.01 -22.55
C GLU A 192 23.48 1.04 -21.03
N PRO A 193 24.56 1.17 -20.22
CA PRO A 193 24.43 1.20 -18.76
C PRO A 193 23.62 2.40 -18.27
N ARG A 194 23.73 3.54 -18.96
CA ARG A 194 22.93 4.74 -18.67
C ARG A 194 21.44 4.48 -18.90
N ARG A 195 21.08 3.82 -20.02
CA ARG A 195 19.69 3.51 -20.35
C ARG A 195 19.07 2.56 -19.33
N GLU A 196 19.76 1.46 -19.03
CA GLU A 196 19.30 0.48 -18.01
C GLU A 196 19.12 1.14 -16.64
N PHE A 197 20.04 2.03 -16.24
CA PHE A 197 19.92 2.78 -14.99
C PHE A 197 18.66 3.67 -14.96
N ILE A 198 18.38 4.40 -16.05
CA ILE A 198 17.18 5.25 -16.12
C ILE A 198 15.91 4.40 -16.10
N GLU A 199 15.82 3.34 -16.90
CA GLU A 199 14.63 2.50 -17.00
C GLU A 199 14.30 1.78 -15.67
N SER A 200 15.32 1.21 -15.02
CA SER A 200 15.15 0.51 -13.73
C SER A 200 14.73 1.44 -12.58
N ASN A 201 15.14 2.71 -12.63
CA ASN A 201 14.84 3.69 -11.58
C ASN A 201 13.63 4.59 -11.90
N ALA A 202 13.17 4.66 -13.16
CA ALA A 202 12.09 5.54 -13.60
C ALA A 202 10.80 5.38 -12.78
N LEU A 203 10.44 4.14 -12.41
CA LEU A 203 9.24 3.83 -11.62
C LEU A 203 9.46 3.95 -10.10
N SER A 204 10.71 4.05 -9.65
CA SER A 204 11.07 4.15 -8.23
C SER A 204 10.95 5.58 -7.71
N VAL A 205 10.93 6.57 -8.61
CA VAL A 205 10.86 7.98 -8.25
C VAL A 205 9.41 8.43 -8.07
N SER A 206 8.93 8.32 -6.83
CA SER A 206 7.59 8.76 -6.41
C SER A 206 7.52 10.22 -5.94
N ASN A 207 8.67 10.91 -5.86
CA ASN A 207 8.81 12.15 -5.08
C ASN A 207 9.37 13.36 -5.86
N LEU A 208 9.46 13.32 -7.19
CA LEU A 208 9.97 14.45 -7.98
C LEU A 208 8.92 15.55 -8.18
N ASP A 209 7.67 15.18 -8.48
CA ASP A 209 6.60 16.15 -8.73
C ASP A 209 5.31 15.78 -7.97
N PHE A 210 4.99 16.62 -6.98
CA PHE A 210 3.63 16.94 -6.55
C PHE A 210 3.49 18.46 -6.65
#